data_AF-A0A9E1VRQ3-F1
#
_entry.id   AF-A0A9E1VRQ3-F1
#
_cell.length_a   1.000
_cell.length_b   1.000
_cell.length_c   1.000
_cell.angle_alpha   90.00
_cell.angle_beta   90.00
_cell.angle_gamma   90.00
#
_symmetry.space_group_name_H-M   'P 1'
#
loop_
_entity.id
_entity.type
_entity.pdbx_description
1 polymer ?
#
loop_
_entity_poly.entity_id
_entity_poly.type
_entity_poly.pdbx_seq_one_letter_code
_entity_poly.pdbx_strand_id
1 'polypeptide(L)'
;MHNFKGYSIFILVILFNSNLYSQDRRVITTAVPFLMISADARASGLGEQGVATSPDAFSQHWNPAKYVFLDNKSGVGVSYTPYLSKLVSDVFLANINYYNII
;
A
#
# COMPACT_ATOMS: atom_id res chain seq x y z
N MET A 1 -42.85 -38.59 4.54
CA MET A 1 -41.60 -38.04 3.93
C MET A 1 -41.82 -37.26 2.62
N HIS A 2 -43.04 -36.89 2.22
CA HIS A 2 -43.28 -36.23 0.91
C HIS A 2 -43.18 -34.69 0.93
N ASN A 3 -43.37 -34.05 2.10
CA ASN A 3 -43.42 -32.59 2.20
C ASN A 3 -42.03 -31.91 2.26
N PHE A 4 -40.96 -32.65 2.53
CA PHE A 4 -39.60 -32.10 2.69
C PHE A 4 -38.97 -31.67 1.35
N LYS A 5 -39.32 -32.35 0.24
CA LYS A 5 -38.85 -31.99 -1.12
C LYS A 5 -39.39 -30.64 -1.59
N GLY A 6 -40.62 -30.28 -1.21
CA GLY A 6 -41.25 -29.01 -1.59
C GLY A 6 -40.53 -27.79 -0.98
N TYR A 7 -40.16 -27.86 0.31
CA TYR A 7 -39.41 -26.79 0.97
C TYR A 7 -37.99 -26.62 0.41
N SER A 8 -37.34 -27.73 0.02
CA SER A 8 -36.01 -27.69 -0.62
C SER A 8 -36.05 -27.00 -1.98
N ILE A 9 -37.09 -27.24 -2.79
CA ILE A 9 -37.29 -26.58 -4.09
C ILE A 9 -37.56 -25.08 -3.90
N PHE A 10 -38.36 -24.72 -2.91
CA PHE A 10 -38.66 -23.31 -2.61
C PHE A 10 -37.41 -22.52 -2.19
N ILE A 11 -36.54 -23.11 -1.36
CA ILE A 11 -35.26 -22.51 -0.96
C ILE A 11 -34.32 -22.34 -2.15
N LEU A 12 -34.27 -23.31 -3.07
CA LEU A 12 -33.43 -23.24 -4.27
C LEU A 12 -33.86 -22.10 -5.20
N VAL A 13 -35.16 -21.86 -5.34
CA VAL A 13 -35.72 -20.76 -6.14
C VAL A 13 -35.35 -19.40 -5.54
N ILE A 14 -35.37 -19.26 -4.22
CA ILE A 14 -34.98 -18.00 -3.56
C ILE A 14 -33.50 -17.69 -3.78
N LEU A 15 -32.62 -18.70 -3.71
CA LEU A 15 -31.19 -18.52 -3.95
C LEU A 15 -30.88 -18.12 -5.40
N PHE A 16 -31.61 -18.66 -6.37
CA PHE A 16 -31.45 -18.35 -7.80
C PHE A 16 -31.91 -16.94 -8.20
N ASN A 17 -32.77 -16.28 -7.41
CA ASN A 17 -33.29 -14.95 -7.69
C ASN A 17 -32.52 -13.81 -6.99
N SER A 18 -31.40 -14.12 -6.32
CA SER A 18 -30.55 -13.09 -5.75
C SER A 18 -29.70 -12.43 -6.83
N ASN A 19 -29.93 -11.14 -7.08
CA ASN A 19 -29.09 -10.36 -7.98
C ASN A 19 -27.70 -10.20 -7.35
N LEU A 20 -26.70 -10.87 -7.92
CA LEU A 20 -25.31 -10.73 -7.53
C LEU A 20 -24.75 -9.46 -8.18
N TYR A 21 -24.70 -8.37 -7.42
CA TYR A 21 -23.99 -7.16 -7.86
C TYR A 21 -22.48 -7.40 -7.72
N SER A 22 -21.76 -7.35 -8.84
CA SER A 22 -20.29 -7.25 -8.81
C SER A 22 -19.91 -5.91 -8.20
N GLN A 23 -18.82 -5.86 -7.43
CA GLN A 23 -18.28 -4.57 -7.00
C GLN A 23 -17.83 -3.77 -8.22
N ASP A 24 -18.37 -2.56 -8.34
CA ASP A 24 -17.98 -1.61 -9.38
C ASP A 24 -16.57 -1.09 -9.03
N ARG A 25 -15.59 -1.37 -9.89
CA ARG A 25 -14.18 -1.03 -9.62
C ARG A 25 -13.91 0.43 -9.96
N ARG A 26 -14.37 1.33 -9.10
CA ARG A 26 -14.02 2.74 -9.21
C ARG A 26 -12.63 2.97 -8.61
N VAL A 27 -11.62 3.05 -9.48
CA VAL A 27 -10.26 3.42 -9.08
C VAL A 27 -10.27 4.87 -8.58
N ILE A 28 -9.67 5.11 -7.41
CA ILE A 28 -9.46 6.47 -6.92
C ILE A 28 -8.31 7.08 -7.72
N THR A 29 -8.58 8.17 -8.43
CA THR A 29 -7.56 8.92 -9.16
C THR A 29 -6.93 9.94 -8.23
N THR A 30 -5.65 9.74 -7.88
CA THR A 30 -4.86 10.76 -7.19
C THR A 30 -4.12 11.60 -8.22
N ALA A 31 -3.92 12.89 -7.92
CA ALA A 31 -3.18 13.78 -8.81
C ALA A 31 -1.70 13.38 -8.96
N VAL A 32 -1.16 12.68 -7.96
CA VAL A 32 0.27 12.37 -7.85
C VAL A 32 0.48 10.93 -7.37
N PRO A 33 0.36 9.93 -8.26
CA PRO A 33 0.40 8.51 -7.86
C PRO A 33 1.78 8.05 -7.38
N PHE A 34 2.87 8.69 -7.83
CA PHE A 34 4.23 8.29 -7.44
C PHE A 34 4.56 8.57 -5.97
N LEU A 35 3.82 9.44 -5.29
CA LEU A 35 3.98 9.67 -3.85
C LEU A 35 3.51 8.48 -3.01
N MET A 36 2.71 7.58 -3.58
CA MET A 36 2.33 6.34 -2.92
C MET A 36 3.40 5.25 -3.05
N ILE A 37 4.41 5.44 -3.89
CA ILE A 37 5.50 4.49 -4.04
C ILE A 37 6.49 4.74 -2.91
N SER A 38 6.82 3.67 -2.21
CA SER A 38 7.78 3.64 -1.12
C SER A 38 9.14 4.25 -1.50
N ALA A 39 9.61 5.18 -0.65
CA ALA A 39 10.83 5.94 -0.86
C ALA A 39 12.12 5.18 -0.50
N ASP A 40 12.04 3.98 0.07
CA ASP A 40 13.18 3.28 0.64
C ASP A 40 13.08 1.75 0.54
N ALA A 41 14.21 1.07 0.42
CA ALA A 41 14.25 -0.39 0.26
C ALA A 41 13.80 -1.16 1.51
N ARG A 42 13.96 -0.57 2.71
CA ARG A 42 13.65 -1.25 3.97
C ARG A 42 12.15 -1.38 4.16
N ALA A 43 11.40 -0.29 4.09
CA ALA A 43 9.94 -0.33 4.18
C ALA A 43 9.32 -1.05 2.97
N SER A 44 9.91 -0.90 1.78
CA SER A 44 9.51 -1.68 0.59
C SER A 44 9.61 -3.19 0.85
N GLY A 45 10.73 -3.65 1.42
CA GLY A 45 10.96 -5.07 1.75
C GLY A 45 10.04 -5.60 2.86
N LEU A 46 9.49 -4.71 3.70
CA LEU A 46 8.48 -5.03 4.71
C LEU A 46 7.04 -4.96 4.17
N GLY A 47 6.86 -4.83 2.85
CA GLY A 47 5.54 -4.72 2.24
C GLY A 47 4.90 -3.36 2.46
N GLU A 48 5.66 -2.29 2.25
CA GLU A 48 5.22 -0.89 2.41
C GLU A 48 4.79 -0.56 3.84
N GLN A 49 5.44 -1.21 4.80
CA GLN A 49 5.24 -0.99 6.24
C GLN A 49 6.36 -0.10 6.80
N GLY A 50 6.10 1.19 6.97
CA GLY A 50 7.07 2.13 7.55
C GLY A 50 6.57 3.01 8.70
N VAL A 51 5.27 3.01 9.02
CA VAL A 51 4.68 3.94 10.01
C VAL A 51 5.11 3.63 11.46
N ALA A 52 5.20 2.34 11.80
CA ALA A 52 5.51 1.85 13.15
C ALA A 52 6.83 1.06 13.22
N THR A 53 7.75 1.34 12.30
CA THR A 53 9.10 0.76 12.30
C THR A 53 10.06 1.59 13.14
N SER A 54 11.24 1.05 13.47
CA SER A 54 12.28 1.86 14.11
C SER A 54 12.65 3.07 13.24
N PRO A 55 13.01 4.21 13.85
CA PRO A 55 13.30 5.44 13.13
C PRO A 55 14.51 5.28 12.20
N ASP A 56 14.48 5.97 11.08
CA ASP A 56 15.52 5.97 10.05
C ASP A 56 15.48 7.26 9.21
N ALA A 57 16.43 7.40 8.28
CA ALA A 57 16.51 8.58 7.41
C ALA A 57 15.28 8.78 6.52
N PHE A 58 14.53 7.71 6.23
CA PHE A 58 13.35 7.72 5.35
C PHE A 58 12.03 7.91 6.10
N SER A 59 12.10 8.20 7.40
CA SER A 59 10.93 8.42 8.24
C SER A 59 10.09 9.62 7.80
N GLN A 60 10.66 10.56 7.02
CA GLN A 60 9.96 11.67 6.36
C GLN A 60 8.77 11.20 5.50
N HIS A 61 8.91 10.09 4.78
CA HIS A 61 7.87 9.56 3.91
C HIS A 61 6.76 8.83 4.69
N TRP A 62 7.14 8.12 5.77
CA TRP A 62 6.23 7.23 6.49
C TRP A 62 5.62 7.85 7.75
N ASN A 63 6.46 8.39 8.62
CA ASN A 63 6.07 8.99 9.90
C ASN A 63 7.19 9.90 10.43
N PRO A 64 7.13 11.21 10.17
CA PRO A 64 8.13 12.17 10.65
C PRO A 64 8.23 12.24 12.18
N ALA A 65 7.18 11.86 12.92
CA ALA A 65 7.22 11.86 14.38
C ALA A 65 8.24 10.85 14.93
N LYS A 66 8.71 9.89 14.13
CA LYS A 66 9.74 8.93 14.53
C LYS A 66 11.12 9.58 14.74
N TYR A 67 11.39 10.73 14.13
CA TYR A 67 12.71 11.37 14.21
C TYR A 67 13.14 11.68 15.65
N VAL A 68 12.20 11.96 16.56
CA VAL A 68 12.51 12.23 17.97
C VAL A 68 13.14 11.04 18.71
N PHE A 69 13.03 9.82 18.16
CA PHE A 69 13.58 8.59 18.72
C PHE A 69 14.90 8.16 18.08
N LEU A 70 15.51 8.98 17.21
CA LEU A 70 16.83 8.69 16.66
C LEU A 70 17.94 9.02 17.65
N ASP A 71 18.92 8.14 17.74
CA ASP A 71 20.14 8.35 18.54
C ASP A 71 21.08 9.40 17.91
N ASN A 72 21.03 9.54 16.58
CA ASN A 72 21.89 10.46 15.83
C ASN A 72 21.21 11.81 15.58
N LYS A 73 21.93 12.91 15.82
CA LYS A 73 21.41 14.28 15.63
C LYS A 73 21.15 14.65 14.18
N SER A 74 21.88 14.08 13.22
CA SER A 74 21.66 14.33 11.81
C SER A 74 22.03 13.12 10.96
N GLY A 75 21.46 13.08 9.75
CA GLY A 75 21.77 12.02 8.80
C GLY A 75 21.19 12.29 7.42
N VAL A 76 21.69 11.56 6.45
CA VAL A 76 21.28 11.61 5.04
C VAL A 76 20.88 10.21 4.59
N GLY A 77 19.78 10.10 3.87
CA GLY A 77 19.33 8.87 3.21
C GLY A 77 19.20 9.10 1.70
N VAL A 78 19.71 8.16 0.91
CA VAL A 78 19.60 8.17 -0.56
C VAL A 78 19.09 6.81 -1.02
N SER A 79 18.11 6.80 -1.92
CA SER A 79 17.59 5.59 -2.54
C SER A 79 17.38 5.77 -4.04
N TYR A 80 17.49 4.66 -4.77
CA TYR A 80 17.28 4.59 -6.21
C TYR A 80 16.53 3.30 -6.53
N THR A 81 15.36 3.46 -7.17
CA THR A 81 14.48 2.34 -7.56
C THR A 81 14.22 2.43 -9.06
N PRO A 82 14.75 1.51 -9.88
CA PRO A 82 14.42 1.44 -11.30
C PRO A 82 12.95 1.03 -11.46
N TYR A 83 12.15 1.82 -12.18
CA TYR A 83 10.70 1.59 -12.32
C TYR A 83 10.38 1.17 -13.75
N LEU A 84 9.66 0.06 -13.92
CA LEU A 84 9.28 -0.46 -15.24
C LEU A 84 10.46 -0.80 -16.16
N SER A 85 11.57 -1.29 -15.62
CA SER A 85 12.80 -1.62 -16.36
C SER A 85 12.61 -2.60 -17.54
N LYS A 86 11.51 -3.35 -17.59
CA LYS A 86 11.15 -4.24 -18.71
C LYS A 86 10.32 -3.57 -19.81
N LEU A 87 9.67 -2.45 -19.52
CA LEU A 87 8.78 -1.74 -20.44
C LEU A 87 9.44 -0.46 -20.98
N VAL A 88 10.19 0.26 -20.15
CA VAL A 88 10.88 1.50 -20.49
C VAL A 88 12.19 1.57 -19.70
N SER A 89 13.31 1.84 -20.37
CA SER A 89 14.64 1.86 -19.73
C SER A 89 14.92 3.12 -18.89
N ASP A 90 14.14 4.18 -19.09
CA ASP A 90 14.55 5.54 -18.68
C ASP A 90 13.70 6.10 -17.53
N VAL A 91 12.91 5.25 -16.86
CA VAL A 91 12.07 5.67 -15.72
C VAL A 91 12.64 5.10 -14.42
N PHE A 92 12.89 5.98 -13.46
CA PHE A 92 13.36 5.59 -12.12
C PHE A 92 12.77 6.52 -11.08
N LEU A 93 12.73 6.04 -9.83
CA LEU A 93 12.45 6.85 -8.66
C LEU A 93 13.75 7.03 -7.89
N ALA A 94 14.11 8.28 -7.64
CA ALA A 94 15.21 8.64 -6.76
C ALA A 94 14.65 9.41 -5.57
N ASN A 95 15.15 9.10 -4.38
CA ASN A 95 14.73 9.78 -3.16
C ASN A 95 15.97 10.18 -2.34
N ILE A 96 15.98 11.42 -1.86
CA ILE A 96 17.05 11.99 -1.06
C ILE A 96 16.39 12.67 0.14
N ASN A 97 16.76 12.25 1.35
CA ASN A 97 16.28 12.86 2.58
C ASN A 97 17.47 13.32 3.43
N TYR A 98 17.30 14.47 4.06
CA TYR A 98 18.18 14.96 5.11
C TYR A 98 17.32 15.26 6.34
N TYR A 99 17.80 14.84 7.50
CA TYR A 99 17.17 15.19 8.77
C TYR A 99 18.20 15.76 9.74
N ASN A 100 17.72 16.69 10.57
CA ASN A 100 18.44 17.28 11.67
C ASN A 100 17.47 17.40 12.85
N ILE A 101 17.84 16.82 13.99
CA ILE A 101 17.10 16.87 15.24
C ILE A 101 17.83 17.87 16.14
N ILE A 102 17.13 18.96 16.44
CA ILE A 102 17.61 20.08 17.26
C ILE A 102 17.48 19.72 18.74
#